data_AF-A0A961TYR9-F1
#
_entry.id   AF-A0A961TYR9-F1
#
_cell.length_a   1.000
_cell.length_b   1.000
_cell.length_c   1.000
_cell.angle_alpha   90.00
_cell.angle_beta   90.00
_cell.angle_gamma   90.00
#
_symmetry.space_group_name_H-M   'P 1'
#
loop_
_entity.id
_entity.type
_entity.pdbx_description
1 polymer ?
#
loop_
_entity_poly.entity_id
_entity_poly.type
_entity_poly.pdbx_seq_one_letter_code
_entity_poly.pdbx_strand_id
1 'polypeptide(L)'
;SEINPRSIDASHPQAPIMYLYVHAIELYLKAFLRNAGCGLKEIKELSHGLRKLNDRAIKCRLPDSQLRTEVIEIMGPIHTLLRYIQTGPQKHPSLNDLWEVCRELHDFMEPRVHQATNLRRSRVIPNKPDYSE
;
A
#
# COMPACT_ATOMS: atom_id res chain seq x y z
N SER A 1 -1.76 32.09 20.34
CA SER A 1 -0.58 31.24 20.13
C SER A 1 -0.83 30.40 18.89
N GLU A 2 -0.25 30.80 17.77
CA GLU A 2 -0.32 30.01 16.53
C GLU A 2 0.52 28.74 16.73
N ILE A 3 -0.12 27.59 16.64
CA ILE A 3 0.57 26.29 16.65
C ILE A 3 1.36 26.24 15.34
N ASN A 4 2.68 26.34 15.41
CA ASN A 4 3.54 26.07 14.26
C ASN A 4 3.46 24.56 13.96
N PRO A 5 2.83 24.13 12.85
CA PRO A 5 2.66 22.70 12.57
C PRO A 5 3.98 21.96 12.36
N ARG A 6 5.10 22.69 12.24
CA ARG A 6 6.45 22.13 12.10
C ARG A 6 7.12 21.74 13.42
N SER A 7 6.49 22.01 14.57
CA SER A 7 7.06 21.70 15.89
C SER A 7 6.38 20.49 16.57
N ILE A 8 5.83 19.56 15.80
CA ILE A 8 5.36 18.29 16.35
C ILE A 8 6.60 17.41 16.53
N ASP A 9 7.09 17.34 17.77
CA ASP A 9 8.17 16.45 18.20
C ASP A 9 7.68 14.99 18.18
N ALA A 10 7.56 14.44 16.98
CA ALA A 10 7.21 13.05 16.76
C ALA A 10 8.48 12.28 16.42
N SER A 11 8.76 11.20 17.16
CA SER A 11 9.92 10.34 16.89
C SER A 11 9.88 9.70 15.48
N HIS A 12 8.71 9.69 14.82
CA HIS A 12 8.50 9.10 13.50
C HIS A 12 7.48 9.91 12.68
N PRO A 13 7.83 11.10 12.17
CA PRO A 13 6.90 11.99 11.48
C PRO A 13 6.33 11.37 10.18
N GLN A 14 7.04 10.40 9.59
CA GLN A 14 6.64 9.71 8.36
C GLN A 14 5.73 8.50 8.60
N ALA A 15 5.56 8.04 9.84
CA ALA A 15 4.78 6.83 10.14
C ALA A 15 3.32 6.88 9.62
N PRO A 16 2.59 8.01 9.71
CA PRO A 16 1.25 8.11 9.12
C PRO A 16 1.26 7.97 7.59
N ILE A 17 2.25 8.55 6.92
CA ILE A 17 2.37 8.49 5.45
C ILE A 17 2.67 7.05 5.02
N MET A 18 3.61 6.39 5.69
CA MET A 18 3.91 4.97 5.47
C MET A 18 2.69 4.09 5.69
N TYR A 19 1.91 4.32 6.75
CA TYR A 19 0.69 3.58 7.02
C TYR A 19 -0.32 3.71 5.87
N LEU A 20 -0.51 4.92 5.35
CA LEU A 20 -1.42 5.15 4.22
C LEU A 20 -0.96 4.43 2.96
N TYR A 21 0.34 4.42 2.66
CA TYR A 21 0.86 3.64 1.52
C TYR A 21 0.61 2.15 1.69
N VAL A 22 0.94 1.60 2.85
CA VAL A 22 0.75 0.17 3.10
C VAL A 22 -0.72 -0.22 3.04
N HIS A 23 -1.61 0.64 3.56
CA HIS A 23 -3.04 0.43 3.45
C HIS A 23 -3.52 0.50 1.99
N ALA A 24 -3.00 1.43 1.19
CA ALA A 24 -3.31 1.49 -0.24
C ALA A 24 -2.88 0.22 -0.98
N ILE A 25 -1.68 -0.31 -0.70
CA ILE A 25 -1.20 -1.59 -1.26
C ILE A 25 -2.17 -2.72 -0.90
N GLU A 26 -2.58 -2.82 0.36
CA GLU A 26 -3.56 -3.80 0.83
C GLU A 26 -4.88 -3.71 0.05
N LEU A 27 -5.39 -2.48 -0.13
CA LEU A 27 -6.63 -2.22 -0.87
C LEU A 27 -6.51 -2.60 -2.35
N TYR A 28 -5.40 -2.29 -3.02
CA TYR A 28 -5.17 -2.70 -4.40
C TYR A 28 -5.15 -4.22 -4.57
N LEU A 29 -4.45 -4.93 -3.68
CA LEU A 29 -4.41 -6.39 -3.71
C LEU A 29 -5.81 -6.99 -3.50
N LYS A 30 -6.60 -6.45 -2.57
CA LYS A 30 -7.99 -6.87 -2.35
C LYS A 30 -8.88 -6.58 -3.55
N ALA A 31 -8.74 -5.41 -4.17
CA ALA A 31 -9.47 -5.04 -5.38
C ALA A 31 -9.13 -5.98 -6.54
N PHE A 32 -7.84 -6.30 -6.72
CA PHE A 32 -7.40 -7.29 -7.70
C PHE A 32 -8.07 -8.65 -7.47
N LEU A 33 -8.02 -9.16 -6.24
CA LEU A 33 -8.62 -10.45 -5.90
C LEU A 33 -10.15 -10.47 -6.12
N ARG A 34 -10.84 -9.38 -5.78
CA ARG A 34 -12.28 -9.22 -6.10
C ARG A 34 -12.52 -9.29 -7.61
N ASN A 35 -11.70 -8.58 -8.40
CA ASN A 35 -11.81 -8.58 -9.86
C ASN A 35 -11.46 -9.95 -10.47
N ALA A 36 -10.57 -10.72 -9.85
CA ALA A 36 -10.23 -12.08 -10.23
C ALA A 36 -11.28 -13.14 -9.82
N GLY A 37 -12.40 -12.72 -9.22
CA GLY A 37 -13.52 -13.58 -8.85
C GLY A 37 -13.48 -14.12 -7.42
N CYS A 38 -12.50 -13.75 -6.59
CA CYS A 38 -12.49 -14.17 -5.19
C CYS A 38 -13.67 -13.58 -4.41
N GLY A 39 -14.35 -14.41 -3.64
CA GLY A 39 -15.49 -14.02 -2.81
C GLY A 39 -15.10 -13.13 -1.64
N LEU A 40 -16.06 -12.40 -1.07
CA LEU A 40 -15.81 -11.56 0.10
C LEU A 40 -15.32 -12.37 1.31
N LYS A 41 -15.86 -13.58 1.51
CA LYS A 41 -15.47 -14.48 2.60
C LYS A 41 -13.99 -14.87 2.49
N GLU A 42 -13.56 -15.31 1.30
CA GLU A 42 -12.17 -15.68 1.03
C GLU A 42 -11.21 -14.51 1.29
N ILE A 43 -11.57 -13.30 0.86
CA ILE A 43 -10.73 -12.11 1.07
C ILE A 43 -10.67 -11.72 2.56
N LYS A 44 -11.76 -11.88 3.31
CA LYS A 44 -11.76 -11.65 4.76
C LYS A 44 -10.89 -12.66 5.49
N GLU A 45 -10.85 -13.92 5.04
CA GLU A 45 -10.01 -14.97 5.62
C GLU A 45 -8.50 -14.73 5.39
N LEU A 46 -8.12 -14.06 4.28
CA LEU A 46 -6.74 -13.61 4.07
C LEU A 46 -6.33 -12.52 5.07
N SER A 47 -7.31 -11.80 5.65
CA SER A 47 -7.14 -10.76 6.67
C SER A 47 -6.06 -9.72 6.30
N HIS A 48 -5.53 -8.96 7.26
CA HIS A 48 -4.47 -7.97 7.07
C HIS A 48 -3.08 -8.57 6.74
N GLY A 49 -3.03 -9.82 6.26
CA GLY A 49 -1.78 -10.44 5.84
C GLY A 49 -1.37 -9.95 4.46
N LEU A 50 -0.63 -8.84 4.36
CA LEU A 50 -0.07 -8.33 3.09
C LEU A 50 0.61 -9.41 2.26
N ARG A 51 1.44 -10.26 2.91
CA ARG A 51 2.08 -11.42 2.28
C ARG A 51 1.06 -12.41 1.69
N LYS A 52 0.05 -12.80 2.47
CA LYS A 52 -1.01 -13.72 2.02
C LYS A 52 -1.80 -13.16 0.84
N LEU A 53 -2.10 -11.86 0.88
CA LEU A 53 -2.78 -11.16 -0.21
C LEU A 53 -1.93 -11.16 -1.48
N ASN A 54 -0.63 -10.84 -1.38
CA ASN A 54 0.28 -10.84 -2.52
C ASN A 54 0.48 -12.24 -3.11
N ASP A 55 0.72 -13.25 -2.27
CA ASP A 55 0.87 -14.64 -2.71
C ASP A 55 -0.39 -15.13 -3.43
N ARG A 56 -1.57 -14.79 -2.90
CA ARG A 56 -2.84 -15.13 -3.56
C ARG A 56 -3.02 -14.37 -4.86
N ALA A 57 -2.65 -13.09 -4.91
CA ALA A 57 -2.74 -12.27 -6.11
C ALA A 57 -1.83 -12.81 -7.23
N ILE A 58 -0.59 -13.19 -6.91
CA ILE A 58 0.34 -13.82 -7.87
C ILE A 58 -0.24 -15.13 -8.39
N LYS A 59 -0.80 -15.98 -7.53
CA LYS A 59 -1.51 -17.21 -7.94
C LYS A 59 -2.71 -16.91 -8.86
N CYS A 60 -3.33 -15.76 -8.71
CA CYS A 60 -4.41 -15.24 -9.56
C CYS A 60 -3.91 -14.44 -10.77
N ARG A 61 -2.63 -14.55 -11.14
CA ARG A 61 -1.99 -13.92 -12.31
C ARG A 61 -1.71 -12.41 -12.20
N LEU A 62 -1.58 -11.87 -10.98
CA LEU A 62 -0.89 -10.60 -10.81
C LEU A 62 0.59 -10.82 -11.17
N PRO A 63 1.21 -10.00 -12.05
CA PRO A 63 2.63 -10.10 -12.36
C PRO A 63 3.47 -10.01 -11.10
N ASP A 64 4.48 -10.87 -10.96
CA ASP A 64 5.38 -10.81 -9.83
C ASP A 64 6.27 -9.55 -9.91
N SER A 65 6.61 -8.98 -8.76
CA SER A 65 7.43 -7.78 -8.62
C SER A 65 8.33 -7.93 -7.42
N GLN A 66 9.64 -7.89 -7.68
CA GLN A 66 10.66 -8.00 -6.65
C GLN A 66 10.52 -6.88 -5.62
N LEU A 67 10.37 -5.63 -6.08
CA LEU A 67 10.21 -4.47 -5.21
C LEU A 67 8.99 -4.60 -4.30
N ARG A 68 7.84 -5.02 -4.85
CA ARG A 68 6.63 -5.25 -4.04
C ARG A 68 6.84 -6.34 -3.01
N THR A 69 7.51 -7.43 -3.37
CA THR A 69 7.83 -8.51 -2.44
C THR A 69 8.70 -8.00 -1.30
N GLU A 70 9.76 -7.26 -1.59
CA GLU A 70 10.66 -6.68 -0.58
C GLU A 70 9.93 -5.71 0.36
N VAL A 71 9.08 -4.83 -0.17
CA VAL A 71 8.23 -3.92 0.63
C VAL A 71 7.29 -4.70 1.54
N ILE A 72 6.66 -5.76 1.03
CA ILE A 72 5.71 -6.57 1.80
C ILE A 72 6.42 -7.38 2.90
N GLU A 73 7.64 -7.85 2.66
CA GLU A 73 8.45 -8.52 3.68
C GLU A 73 8.78 -7.61 4.85
N ILE A 74 9.18 -6.37 4.55
CA ILE A 74 9.51 -5.40 5.58
C ILE A 74 8.26 -4.93 6.32
N MET A 75 7.18 -4.62 5.59
CA MET A 75 5.99 -4.00 6.17
C MET A 75 4.97 -4.97 6.77
N GLY A 76 4.93 -6.22 6.29
CA GLY A 76 3.97 -7.23 6.73
C GLY A 76 3.88 -7.36 8.25
N PRO A 77 5.01 -7.53 8.97
CA PRO A 77 5.03 -7.66 10.43
C PRO A 77 4.67 -6.38 11.19
N ILE A 78 4.87 -5.20 10.60
CA ILE A 78 4.84 -3.91 11.31
C ILE A 78 3.70 -2.99 10.89
N HIS A 79 2.94 -3.29 9.83
CA HIS A 79 1.93 -2.36 9.30
C HIS A 79 0.85 -1.97 10.33
N THR A 80 0.42 -2.92 11.17
CA THR A 80 -0.50 -2.65 12.30
C THR A 80 0.14 -1.77 13.36
N LEU A 81 1.47 -1.90 13.50
CA LEU A 81 2.30 -1.25 14.51
C LEU A 81 2.66 0.19 14.16
N LEU A 82 2.63 0.59 12.88
CA LEU A 82 2.81 1.99 12.45
C LEU A 82 1.82 2.96 13.09
N ARG A 83 0.70 2.44 13.64
CA ARG A 83 -0.30 3.22 14.38
C ARG A 83 0.05 3.46 15.84
N TYR A 84 1.13 2.85 16.33
CA TYR A 84 1.58 2.95 17.72
C TYR A 84 3.01 3.49 17.77
N ILE A 85 3.32 4.23 18.83
CA ILE A 85 4.70 4.66 19.10
C ILE A 85 5.52 3.40 19.38
N GLN A 86 6.54 3.16 18.55
CA GLN A 86 7.49 2.07 18.74
C GLN A 86 8.86 2.64 19.08
N THR A 87 9.56 2.02 20.02
CA THR A 87 10.92 2.40 20.41
C THR A 87 11.90 1.30 19.99
N GLY A 88 13.05 1.70 19.47
CA GLY A 88 14.12 0.79 19.06
C GLY A 88 14.37 0.78 17.54
N PRO A 89 15.45 0.12 17.07
CA PRO A 89 15.78 0.09 15.66
C PRO A 89 14.68 -0.59 14.83
N GLN A 90 14.23 0.07 13.77
CA GLN A 90 13.25 -0.47 12.84
C GLN A 90 13.77 -0.36 11.41
N LYS A 91 13.52 -1.39 10.61
CA LYS A 91 13.74 -1.34 9.17
C LYS A 91 12.44 -0.95 8.50
N HIS A 92 12.49 0.08 7.67
CA HIS A 92 11.39 0.61 6.90
C HIS A 92 11.81 0.70 5.43
N PRO A 93 10.95 0.39 4.45
CA PRO A 93 11.20 0.75 3.06
C PRO A 93 11.20 2.26 2.92
N SER A 94 11.84 2.77 1.86
CA SER A 94 11.75 4.20 1.59
C SER A 94 10.32 4.57 1.16
N LEU A 95 9.95 5.84 1.36
CA LEU A 95 8.68 6.37 0.84
C LEU A 95 8.61 6.28 -0.69
N ASN A 96 9.76 6.36 -1.36
CA ASN A 96 9.86 6.11 -2.80
C ASN A 96 9.47 4.68 -3.15
N ASP A 97 10.00 3.68 -2.46
CA ASP A 97 9.66 2.27 -2.73
C ASP A 97 8.16 2.01 -2.52
N LEU A 98 7.59 2.57 -1.45
CA LEU A 98 6.16 2.50 -1.16
C LEU A 98 5.31 3.16 -2.26
N TRP A 99 5.74 4.32 -2.75
CA TRP A 99 5.08 5.01 -3.86
C TRP A 99 5.17 4.22 -5.17
N GLU A 100 6.35 3.71 -5.52
CA GLU A 100 6.57 2.93 -6.74
C GLU A 100 5.69 1.66 -6.77
N VAL A 101 5.58 0.96 -5.63
CA VAL A 101 4.67 -0.20 -5.50
C VAL A 101 3.20 0.20 -5.65
N CYS A 102 2.78 1.32 -5.05
CA CYS A 102 1.42 1.82 -5.21
C CYS A 102 1.13 2.22 -6.66
N ARG A 103 2.07 2.88 -7.34
CA ARG A 103 1.96 3.24 -8.75
C ARG A 103 1.86 1.97 -9.61
N GLU A 104 2.72 0.97 -9.38
CA GLU A 104 2.70 -0.30 -10.11
C GLU A 104 1.32 -0.97 -10.01
N LEU A 105 0.79 -1.09 -8.79
CA LEU A 105 -0.52 -1.70 -8.55
C LEU A 105 -1.67 -0.86 -9.12
N HIS A 106 -1.58 0.47 -9.00
CA HIS A 106 -2.57 1.38 -9.56
C HIS A 106 -2.64 1.26 -11.09
N ASP A 107 -1.50 1.34 -11.77
CA ASP A 107 -1.40 1.26 -13.22
C ASP A 107 -1.92 -0.07 -13.76
N PHE A 108 -1.72 -1.14 -12.99
CA PHE A 108 -2.28 -2.44 -13.32
C PHE A 108 -3.80 -2.51 -13.11
N MET A 109 -4.31 -1.91 -12.02
CA MET A 109 -5.72 -2.04 -11.62
C MET A 109 -6.66 -1.04 -12.29
N GLU A 110 -6.21 0.19 -12.53
CA GLU A 110 -7.02 1.26 -13.13
C GLU A 110 -7.78 0.82 -14.39
N PRO A 111 -7.13 0.27 -15.45
CA PRO A 111 -7.85 -0.13 -16.65
C PRO A 111 -8.89 -1.24 -16.39
N ARG A 112 -8.61 -2.15 -15.45
CA ARG A 112 -9.52 -3.25 -15.10
C ARG A 112 -10.75 -2.73 -14.36
N VAL A 113 -10.55 -1.80 -13.43
CA VAL A 113 -11.65 -1.16 -12.70
C VAL A 113 -12.51 -0.32 -13.65
N HIS A 114 -11.91 0.46 -14.55
CA HIS A 114 -12.64 1.23 -15.54
C HIS A 114 -13.50 0.33 -16.45
N GLN A 115 -12.93 -0.79 -16.91
CA GLN A 115 -13.68 -1.78 -17.69
C GLN A 115 -14.85 -2.40 -16.89
N ALA A 116 -14.62 -2.78 -15.64
CA ALA A 116 -15.63 -3.43 -14.80
C ALA A 116 -16.77 -2.50 -14.36
N THR A 117 -16.50 -1.19 -14.25
CA THR A 117 -17.46 -0.20 -13.71
C THR A 117 -18.06 0.72 -14.78
N ASN A 118 -17.63 0.58 -16.04
CA ASN A 118 -17.96 1.48 -17.15
C ASN A 118 -17.70 2.97 -16.83
N LEU A 119 -16.73 3.24 -15.95
CA LEU A 119 -16.34 4.59 -15.57
C LEU A 119 -15.39 5.18 -16.60
N ARG A 120 -15.67 6.41 -17.04
CA ARG A 120 -14.77 7.25 -17.84
C ARG A 120 -14.23 8.38 -16.96
N ARG A 121 -13.36 8.06 -16.01
CA ARG A 121 -12.63 9.09 -15.25
C ARG A 121 -11.28 9.36 -15.93
N SER A 122 -10.88 10.63 -15.93
CA SER A 122 -9.54 11.02 -16.37
C SER A 122 -8.53 10.43 -15.39
N ARG A 123 -7.44 9.85 -15.92
CA ARG A 123 -6.36 9.27 -15.11
C ARG A 123 -5.74 10.35 -14.25
N VAL A 124 -5.82 10.19 -12.94
CA VAL A 124 -5.11 11.04 -11.97
C VAL A 124 -4.08 10.16 -11.28
N ILE A 125 -2.88 10.08 -11.86
CA ILE A 125 -1.73 9.52 -11.15
C ILE A 125 -1.30 10.61 -10.17
N PRO A 126 -1.25 10.34 -8.85
CA PRO A 126 -0.62 11.25 -7.92
C PRO A 126 0.82 11.48 -8.38
N ASN A 127 1.22 12.75 -8.54
CA ASN A 127 2.62 13.09 -8.81
C ASN A 127 3.53 12.36 -7.82
N LYS A 128 4.71 11.94 -8.28
CA LYS A 128 5.75 11.44 -7.36
C LYS A 128 5.97 12.52 -6.31
N PRO A 129 5.71 12.24 -5.02
CA PRO A 129 5.91 13.23 -3.99
C PRO A 129 7.40 13.51 -3.89
N ASP A 130 7.76 14.78 -3.72
CA ASP A 130 9.12 15.13 -3.43
C ASP A 130 9.40 14.81 -1.96
N TYR A 131 10.19 13.76 -1.75
CA TYR A 131 10.64 13.33 -0.44
C TYR A 131 12.09 13.75 -0.16
N SER A 132 12.64 14.70 -0.93
CA SER A 132 13.94 15.27 -0.60
C SER A 132 13.89 15.93 0.79
N GLU A 133 14.67 15.38 1.71
CA GLU A 133 15.04 16.03 2.98
C GLU A 133 15.96 17.23 2.75
#